data_AF-A0A3C1PUY6-F1
#
_entry.id   AF-A0A3C1PUY6-F1
#
_cell.length_a   1.000
_cell.length_b   1.000
_cell.length_c   1.000
_cell.angle_alpha   90.00
_cell.angle_beta   90.00
_cell.angle_gamma   90.00
#
_symmetry.space_group_name_H-M   'P 1'
#
loop_
_entity.id
_entity.type
_entity.pdbx_description
1 polymer ?
#
loop_
_entity_poly.entity_id
_entity_poly.type
_entity_poly.pdbx_seq_one_letter_code
_entity_poly.pdbx_strand_id
1 'polypeptide(L)'
;MRSALKQRSEVYRLERLMLERFGLLPSTMLLIEEHWPSDPGFPARMSVFSFWVEDVRHGFTVFKRLDEVDGGDFPPGWMKQRLIKFEPMGCSCC
;
A
#
# COMPACT_ATOMS: atom_id res chain seq x y z
N MET A 1 -16.10 5.51 17.64
CA MET A 1 -15.29 4.39 18.20
C MET A 1 -15.29 3.12 17.35
N ARG A 2 -16.43 2.64 16.81
CA ARG A 2 -16.46 1.42 15.96
C ARG A 2 -15.63 1.51 14.67
N SER A 3 -15.55 2.69 14.06
CA SER A 3 -14.79 2.91 12.81
C SER A 3 -13.27 2.75 12.97
N ALA A 4 -12.69 3.25 14.07
CA ALA A 4 -11.24 3.17 14.29
C ALA A 4 -10.77 1.74 14.58
N LEU A 5 -11.57 0.95 15.31
CA LEU A 5 -11.30 -0.46 15.54
C LEU A 5 -11.39 -1.29 14.25
N LYS A 6 -12.39 -1.01 13.41
CA LYS A 6 -12.53 -1.63 12.08
C LYS A 6 -11.33 -1.28 11.19
N GLN A 7 -10.91 -0.02 11.17
CA GLN A 7 -9.75 0.39 10.38
C GLN A 7 -8.48 -0.33 10.85
N ARG A 8 -8.29 -0.47 12.17
CA ARG A 8 -7.15 -1.20 12.73
C ARG A 8 -7.17 -2.69 12.37
N SER A 9 -8.34 -3.34 12.36
CA SER A 9 -8.44 -4.75 11.96
C SER A 9 -8.13 -4.95 10.47
N GLU A 10 -8.57 -4.02 9.60
CA GLU A 10 -8.25 -4.09 8.17
C GLU A 10 -6.77 -3.87 7.91
N VAL A 11 -6.13 -2.93 8.61
CA VAL A 11 -4.67 -2.73 8.50
C VAL A 11 -3.93 -4.02 8.87
N TYR A 12 -4.23 -4.66 10.00
CA TYR A 12 -3.59 -5.92 10.38
C TYR A 12 -3.84 -7.07 9.39
N ARG A 13 -5.03 -7.12 8.78
CA ARG A 13 -5.34 -8.10 7.73
C ARG A 13 -4.43 -7.88 6.51
N LEU A 14 -4.31 -6.64 6.06
CA LEU A 14 -3.53 -6.26 4.89
C LEU A 14 -2.03 -6.38 5.13
N GLU A 15 -1.54 -6.08 6.34
CA GLU A 15 -0.14 -6.30 6.73
C GLU A 15 0.24 -7.77 6.58
N ARG A 16 -0.54 -8.70 7.13
CA ARG A 16 -0.27 -10.14 6.97
C ARG A 16 -0.25 -10.56 5.52
N LEU A 17 -1.22 -10.08 4.75
CA LEU A 17 -1.28 -10.35 3.31
C LEU A 17 -0.05 -9.82 2.56
N MET A 18 0.45 -8.62 2.91
CA MET A 18 1.68 -8.06 2.35
C MET A 18 2.90 -8.92 2.69
N LEU A 19 3.04 -9.29 3.96
CA LEU A 19 4.15 -10.12 4.42
C LEU A 19 4.18 -11.46 3.68
N GLU A 20 3.03 -12.13 3.58
CA GLU A 20 2.88 -13.41 2.89
C GLU A 20 3.11 -13.29 1.37
N ARG A 21 2.47 -12.31 0.71
CA ARG A 21 2.54 -12.15 -0.75
C ARG A 21 3.96 -11.89 -1.25
N PHE A 22 4.74 -11.11 -0.50
CA PHE A 22 6.06 -10.65 -0.89
C PHE A 22 7.21 -11.38 -0.18
N GLY A 23 6.90 -12.33 0.71
CA GLY A 23 7.88 -13.07 1.51
C GLY A 23 8.75 -12.12 2.34
N LEU A 24 8.12 -11.20 3.06
CA LEU A 24 8.79 -10.21 3.91
C LEU A 24 8.95 -10.75 5.33
N LEU A 25 9.95 -10.24 6.06
CA LEU A 25 10.13 -10.57 7.46
C LEU A 25 9.02 -9.92 8.30
N PRO A 26 8.58 -10.53 9.42
CA PRO A 26 7.58 -9.91 10.30
C PRO A 26 8.01 -8.56 10.88
N SER A 27 9.32 -8.31 10.93
CA SER A 27 9.92 -7.04 11.37
C SER A 27 10.09 -6.01 10.25
N THR A 28 9.72 -6.34 9.01
CA THR A 28 9.79 -5.40 7.89
C THR A 28 8.86 -4.21 8.17
N MET A 29 9.38 -3.00 7.98
CA MET A 29 8.58 -1.79 8.07
C MET A 29 7.55 -1.76 6.93
N LEU A 30 6.28 -1.61 7.30
CA LEU A 30 5.15 -1.47 6.38
C LEU A 30 4.46 -0.13 6.63
N LEU A 31 3.91 0.46 5.57
CA LEU A 31 3.06 1.64 5.64
C LEU A 31 1.84 1.42 4.74
N ILE A 32 0.66 1.53 5.33
CA ILE A 32 -0.62 1.36 4.65
C ILE A 32 -1.42 2.65 4.84
N GLU A 33 -1.71 3.33 3.74
CA GLU A 33 -2.38 4.62 3.74
C GLU A 33 -3.67 4.54 2.91
N GLU A 34 -4.74 5.20 3.36
CA GLU A 34 -5.93 5.43 2.56
C GLU A 34 -5.99 6.93 2.22
N HIS A 35 -6.17 7.26 0.96
CA HIS A 35 -6.25 8.63 0.45
C HIS A 35 -7.62 8.88 -0.19
N TRP A 36 -8.02 10.15 -0.18
CA TRP A 36 -9.23 10.68 -0.80
C TRP A 36 -8.85 11.70 -1.88
N PRO A 37 -8.35 11.24 -3.05
CA PRO A 37 -8.00 12.16 -4.12
C PRO A 37 -9.26 12.86 -4.65
N SER A 38 -9.14 14.15 -4.94
CA SER A 38 -10.22 14.98 -5.52
C SER A 38 -10.02 15.25 -7.01
N ASP A 39 -8.93 14.75 -7.60
CA ASP A 39 -8.57 15.00 -8.98
C ASP A 39 -9.51 14.28 -9.97
N PRO A 40 -9.89 14.93 -11.09
CA PRO A 40 -10.72 14.31 -12.10
C PRO A 40 -10.10 13.01 -12.65
N GLY A 41 -10.89 11.94 -12.69
CA GLY A 41 -10.45 10.62 -13.17
C GLY A 41 -9.90 9.69 -12.09
N PHE A 42 -9.76 10.14 -10.84
CA PHE A 42 -9.41 9.29 -9.71
C PHE A 42 -10.66 8.76 -8.98
N PRO A 43 -10.60 7.56 -8.38
CA PRO A 43 -11.68 7.05 -7.54
C PRO A 43 -11.83 7.87 -6.26
N ALA A 44 -12.99 7.77 -5.60
CA ALA A 44 -13.25 8.48 -4.35
C ALA A 44 -12.28 8.10 -3.21
N ARG A 45 -11.72 6.89 -3.23
CA ARG A 45 -10.68 6.42 -2.32
C ARG A 45 -9.64 5.58 -3.04
N MET A 46 -8.41 5.65 -2.57
CA MET A 46 -7.34 4.75 -2.98
C MET A 46 -6.50 4.33 -1.77
N SER A 47 -5.94 3.13 -1.83
CA SER A 47 -5.06 2.58 -0.81
C SER A 47 -3.63 2.52 -1.34
N VAL A 48 -2.69 3.08 -0.61
CA VAL A 48 -1.25 3.07 -0.94
C VAL A 48 -0.56 2.15 0.04
N PHE A 49 0.21 1.21 -0.52
CA PHE A 49 0.95 0.21 0.24
C PHE A 49 2.44 0.46 0.01
N SER A 50 3.20 0.60 1.09
CA SER A 50 4.65 0.73 1.05
C SER A 50 5.32 -0.24 2.00
N PHE A 51 6.51 -0.72 1.63
CA PHE A 51 7.36 -1.56 2.46
C PHE A 51 8.83 -1.28 2.16
N TRP A 52 9.70 -1.52 3.13
CA TRP A 52 11.14 -1.24 3.01
C TRP A 52 11.96 -2.52 3.01
N VAL A 53 12.85 -2.66 2.03
CA VAL A 53 13.82 -3.76 1.93
C VAL A 53 15.18 -3.14 1.68
N GLU A 54 16.15 -3.41 2.54
CA GLU A 54 17.51 -2.86 2.42
C GLU A 54 17.51 -1.32 2.24
N ASP A 55 16.69 -0.64 3.06
CA ASP A 55 16.46 0.82 3.03
C ASP A 55 15.84 1.37 1.74
N VAL A 56 15.49 0.52 0.77
CA VAL A 56 14.78 0.90 -0.44
C VAL A 56 13.27 0.83 -0.20
N ARG A 57 12.57 1.94 -0.47
CA ARG A 57 11.11 1.99 -0.42
C ARG A 57 10.52 1.33 -1.65
N HIS A 58 9.70 0.31 -1.44
CA HIS A 58 8.84 -0.27 -2.44
C HIS A 58 7.39 0.13 -2.18
N GLY A 59 6.56 0.21 -3.22
CA GLY A 59 5.15 0.43 -3.02
C GLY A 59 4.31 0.40 -4.29
N PHE A 60 3.01 0.24 -4.09
CA PHE A 60 2.00 0.19 -5.13
C PHE A 60 0.71 0.84 -4.63
N THR A 61 -0.18 1.17 -5.57
CA THR A 61 -1.46 1.81 -5.27
C THR A 61 -2.59 0.93 -5.79
N VAL A 62 -3.62 0.75 -4.97
CA VAL A 62 -4.88 0.09 -5.34
C VAL A 62 -5.99 1.12 -5.26
N PHE A 63 -6.77 1.24 -6.33
CA PHE A 63 -7.88 2.20 -6.46
C PHE A 63 -9.16 1.69 -5.77
N LYS A 64 -9.02 1.25 -4.52
CA LYS A 64 -10.08 0.72 -3.66
C LYS A 64 -9.86 1.16 -2.22
N ARG A 65 -10.91 1.04 -1.40
CA ARG A 65 -10.86 1.25 0.05
C ARG A 65 -10.17 0.09 0.76
N LEU A 66 -9.60 0.31 1.94
CA LEU A 66 -8.88 -0.75 2.68
C LEU A 66 -9.75 -1.99 2.96
N ASP A 67 -11.05 -1.81 3.21
CA ASP A 67 -12.00 -2.91 3.47
C ASP A 67 -12.42 -3.68 2.20
N GLU A 68 -12.11 -3.16 1.01
CA GLU A 68 -12.43 -3.75 -0.29
C GLU A 68 -11.21 -4.41 -0.95
N VAL A 69 -10.00 -4.15 -0.42
CA VAL A 69 -8.75 -4.68 -0.96
C VAL A 69 -8.58 -6.14 -0.54
N ASP A 70 -8.36 -7.02 -1.52
CA ASP A 70 -8.10 -8.44 -1.32
C ASP A 70 -6.77 -8.91 -1.92
N GLY A 71 -6.50 -10.21 -1.81
CA GLY A 71 -5.27 -10.81 -2.33
C GLY A 71 -5.10 -10.71 -3.84
N GLY A 72 -6.19 -10.63 -4.61
CA GLY A 72 -6.17 -10.47 -6.06
C GLY A 72 -5.75 -9.09 -6.52
N ASP A 73 -5.89 -8.07 -5.67
CA ASP A 73 -5.46 -6.69 -5.96
C ASP A 73 -3.94 -6.49 -5.82
N PHE A 74 -3.26 -7.43 -5.17
CA PHE A 74 -1.83 -7.30 -4.91
C PHE A 74 -1.02 -7.75 -6.13
N PRO A 75 0.04 -7.01 -6.50
CA PRO A 75 0.99 -7.48 -7.48
C PRO A 75 1.52 -8.88 -7.12
N PRO A 76 1.80 -9.73 -8.12
CA PRO A 76 2.46 -11.01 -7.88
C PRO A 76 3.77 -10.84 -7.11
N GLY A 77 4.08 -11.79 -6.23
CA GLY A 77 5.26 -11.70 -5.35
C GLY A 77 6.60 -11.53 -6.08
N TRP A 78 6.72 -12.11 -7.28
CA TRP A 78 7.91 -11.96 -8.13
C TRP A 78 8.13 -10.53 -8.65
N MET A 79 7.12 -9.66 -8.60
CA MET A 79 7.26 -8.24 -8.94
C MET A 79 7.86 -7.39 -7.82
N LYS A 80 8.08 -7.94 -6.61
CA LYS A 80 8.58 -7.20 -5.43
C LYS A 80 9.72 -6.23 -5.77
N GLN A 81 10.77 -6.73 -6.43
CA GLN A 81 11.96 -5.94 -6.78
C GLN A 81 11.70 -4.84 -7.81
N ARG A 82 10.58 -4.89 -8.54
CA ARG A 82 10.19 -3.88 -9.53
C ARG A 82 9.28 -2.80 -8.94
N LEU A 83 8.76 -2.99 -7.73
CA LEU A 83 7.89 -2.01 -7.05
C LEU A 83 8.67 -0.87 -6.38
N ILE A 84 9.94 -0.66 -6.74
CA ILE A 84 10.78 0.40 -6.17
C ILE A 84 10.07 1.74 -6.45
N LYS A 85 9.77 2.47 -5.38
CA LYS A 85 9.32 3.86 -5.48
C LYS A 85 10.54 4.74 -5.37
N PHE A 86 10.83 5.44 -6.46
CA PHE A 86 11.68 6.61 -6.40
C PHE A 86 10.88 7.71 -5.73
N GLU A 87 11.42 8.33 -4.68
CA GLU A 87 10.86 9.61 -4.26
C GLU A 87 10.92 10.54 -5.48
N PRO A 88 9.83 11.26 -5.79
CA PRO A 88 9.89 12.25 -6.84
C PRO A 88 10.99 13.24 -6.43
N MET A 89 12.13 13.18 -7.12
CA MET A 89 13.16 14.21 -7.02
C MET A 89 12.53 15.49 -7.55
N GLY A 90 11.90 16.25 -6.65
CA GLY A 90 11.44 17.63 -6.80
C GLY A 90 11.15 18.10 -8.22
N CYS A 91 10.34 17.38 -8.99
CA CYS A 91 9.82 17.95 -10.24
C CYS A 91 8.61 18.79 -9.86
N SER A 92 8.89 20.04 -9.45
CA SER A 92 7.92 21.09 -9.17
C SER A 92 7.35 21.73 -10.44
N CYS A 93 7.14 20.94 -11.49
CA CYS A 93 6.38 21.32 -12.69
C CYS A 93 5.59 20.07 -13.10
N CYS A 94 4.27 20.10 -13.22
CA CYS A 94 3.43 21.07 -13.91
C CYS A 94 2.06 21.23 -13.24
#